data_AF-A0A410WV57-F1
#
_entry.id   AF-A0A410WV57-F1
#
_cell.length_a   1.000
_cell.length_b   1.000
_cell.length_c   1.000
_cell.angle_alpha   90.00
_cell.angle_beta   90.00
_cell.angle_gamma   90.00
#
_symmetry.space_group_name_H-M   'P 1'
#
loop_
_entity.id
_entity.type
_entity.pdbx_description
1 polymer ?
#
loop_
_entity_poly.entity_id
_entity_poly.type
_entity_poly.pdbx_seq_one_letter_code
_entity_poly.pdbx_strand_id
1 'polypeptide(L)'
;MITLLGWSAAVVTGLAGGIAVGSGMVAFLLVLDIIPRLLQVSRAQNRIRSCEIAVIAGSLVFTVMDFFNWTLSVPVWWTGVFGLFAGAFIGMLSAALTEIINVLPVLAKRVGMTSYMVWLLMAMIAGKVLGSLFEWFIY
;
A
#
# COMPACT_ATOMS: atom_id res chain seq x y z
N MET A 1 -4.19 41.19 -10.45
CA MET A 1 -4.04 40.87 -9.01
C MET A 1 -4.77 39.57 -8.63
N ILE A 2 -6.05 39.41 -9.03
CA ILE A 2 -6.85 38.18 -8.78
C ILE A 2 -6.25 36.92 -9.43
N THR A 3 -5.67 37.04 -10.63
CA THR A 3 -5.01 35.91 -11.31
C THR A 3 -3.77 35.41 -10.56
N LEU A 4 -2.92 36.33 -10.09
CA LEU A 4 -1.69 36.03 -9.33
C LEU A 4 -1.99 35.32 -7.99
N LEU A 5 -3.10 35.68 -7.34
CA LEU A 5 -3.60 35.00 -6.14
C LEU A 5 -4.11 33.59 -6.44
N GLY A 6 -4.72 33.39 -7.62
CA GLY A 6 -5.15 32.07 -8.08
C GLY A 6 -3.98 31.11 -8.33
N TRP A 7 -2.91 31.58 -8.97
CA TRP A 7 -1.70 30.78 -9.22
C TRP A 7 -0.98 30.40 -7.91
N SER A 8 -0.87 31.32 -6.96
CA SER A 8 -0.24 31.00 -5.65
C SER A 8 -1.08 30.01 -4.85
N ALA A 9 -2.41 30.14 -4.84
CA ALA A 9 -3.30 29.18 -4.21
C ALA A 9 -3.17 27.79 -4.82
N ALA A 10 -3.09 27.70 -6.15
CA ALA A 10 -2.91 26.42 -6.86
C ALA A 10 -1.57 25.75 -6.53
N VAL A 11 -0.49 26.51 -6.38
CA VAL A 11 0.82 25.98 -5.98
C VAL A 11 0.76 25.42 -4.56
N VAL A 12 0.11 26.14 -3.63
CA VAL A 12 -0.01 25.71 -2.23
C VAL A 12 -0.88 24.46 -2.10
N THR A 13 -2.03 24.40 -2.77
CA THR A 13 -2.91 23.22 -2.74
C THR A 13 -2.28 22.03 -3.44
N GLY A 14 -1.57 22.24 -4.56
CA GLY A 14 -0.80 21.20 -5.25
C GLY A 14 0.31 20.61 -4.38
N LEU A 15 1.10 21.46 -3.71
CA LEU A 15 2.13 21.01 -2.77
C LEU A 15 1.55 20.28 -1.56
N ALA A 16 0.47 20.81 -0.96
CA ALA A 16 -0.18 20.17 0.17
C ALA A 16 -0.75 18.79 -0.19
N GLY A 17 -1.41 18.68 -1.35
CA GLY A 17 -1.91 17.41 -1.88
C GLY A 17 -0.79 16.41 -2.16
N GLY A 18 0.31 16.85 -2.79
CA GLY A 18 1.47 16.02 -3.07
C GLY A 18 2.12 15.46 -1.79
N ILE A 19 2.31 16.29 -0.76
CA ILE A 19 2.87 15.86 0.53
C ILE A 19 1.92 14.89 1.23
N ALA A 20 0.61 15.16 1.24
CA ALA A 20 -0.39 14.29 1.85
C ALA A 20 -0.41 12.90 1.19
N VAL A 21 -0.46 12.84 -0.14
CA VAL A 21 -0.49 11.57 -0.88
C VAL A 21 0.84 10.83 -0.77
N GLY A 22 1.97 11.53 -0.90
CA GLY A 22 3.29 10.93 -0.80
C GLY A 22 3.57 10.36 0.59
N SER A 23 3.24 11.09 1.66
CA SER A 23 3.38 10.59 3.03
C SER A 23 2.43 9.41 3.31
N GLY A 24 1.20 9.44 2.79
CA GLY A 24 0.26 8.33 2.90
C GLY A 24 0.77 7.05 2.23
N MET A 25 1.32 7.16 1.01
CA MET A 25 1.94 6.04 0.29
C MET A 25 3.09 5.41 1.07
N VAL A 26 4.02 6.24 1.56
CA VAL A 26 5.20 5.75 2.32
C VAL A 26 4.77 5.14 3.65
N ALA A 27 3.86 5.78 4.38
CA ALA A 27 3.32 5.26 5.64
C ALA A 27 2.65 3.90 5.44
N PHE A 28 1.85 3.75 4.38
CA PHE A 28 1.21 2.48 4.04
C PHE A 28 2.23 1.35 3.79
N LEU A 29 3.26 1.61 2.98
CA LEU A 29 4.29 0.61 2.68
C LEU A 29 5.12 0.21 3.91
N LEU A 30 5.34 1.14 4.84
CA LEU A 30 6.06 0.88 6.08
C LEU A 30 5.21 0.14 7.12
N VAL A 31 3.95 0.54 7.32
CA VAL A 31 3.03 -0.12 8.28
C VAL A 31 2.75 -1.57 7.88
N LEU A 32 2.72 -1.86 6.59
CA LEU A 32 2.57 -3.22 6.08
C LEU A 32 3.90 -4.01 6.03
N ASP A 33 5.01 -3.45 6.48
CA ASP A 33 6.35 -4.06 6.41
C ASP A 33 6.73 -4.55 4.99
N ILE A 34 6.22 -3.88 3.94
CA ILE A 34 6.51 -4.24 2.53
C ILE A 34 8.00 -4.05 2.24
N ILE A 35 8.58 -2.92 2.68
CA ILE A 35 10.00 -2.59 2.43
C ILE A 35 10.93 -3.60 3.12
N PRO A 36 10.80 -3.90 4.43
CA PRO A 36 11.55 -4.98 5.08
C PRO A 36 11.43 -6.33 4.37
N ARG A 37 10.22 -6.71 3.95
CA ARG A 37 9.96 -8.00 3.30
C ARG A 37 10.64 -8.09 1.92
N LEU A 38 10.62 -7.02 1.13
CA LEU A 38 11.36 -6.93 -0.14
C LEU A 38 12.88 -7.10 0.06
N LEU A 39 13.43 -6.44 1.08
CA LEU A 39 14.86 -6.53 1.40
C LEU A 39 15.27 -7.92 1.86
N GLN A 40 14.41 -8.62 2.60
CA GLN A 40 14.62 -9.99 3.03
C GLN A 40 14.62 -10.96 1.83
N VAL A 41 13.64 -10.85 0.93
CA VAL A 41 13.55 -11.69 -0.27
C VAL A 41 14.74 -11.44 -1.20
N SER A 42 15.14 -10.18 -1.37
CA SER A 42 16.29 -9.82 -2.20
C SER A 42 17.65 -10.13 -1.53
N ARG A 43 17.68 -10.61 -0.28
CA ARG A 43 18.88 -10.78 0.55
C ARG A 43 19.76 -9.51 0.64
N ALA A 44 19.13 -8.35 0.49
CA ALA A 44 19.80 -7.05 0.39
C ALA A 44 19.57 -6.19 1.65
N GLN A 45 19.59 -6.83 2.83
CA GLN A 45 19.30 -6.18 4.12
C GLN A 45 20.23 -4.99 4.41
N ASN A 46 21.47 -5.03 3.91
CA ASN A 46 22.44 -3.95 4.06
C ASN A 46 22.18 -2.73 3.18
N ARG A 47 21.18 -2.77 2.28
CA ARG A 47 20.94 -1.74 1.26
C ARG A 47 19.54 -1.13 1.32
N ILE A 48 19.03 -0.92 2.53
CA ILE A 48 17.71 -0.33 2.83
C ILE A 48 17.48 0.98 2.05
N ARG A 49 18.44 1.92 2.16
CA ARG A 49 18.34 3.25 1.53
C ARG A 49 18.17 3.17 0.01
N SER A 50 18.80 2.20 -0.64
CA SER A 50 18.67 2.04 -2.10
C SER A 50 17.30 1.53 -2.50
N CYS A 51 16.65 0.72 -1.65
CA CYS A 51 15.29 0.24 -1.89
C CYS A 51 14.27 1.37 -1.69
N GLU A 52 14.41 2.16 -0.63
CA GLU A 52 13.57 3.34 -0.41
C GLU A 52 13.68 4.34 -1.58
N ILE A 53 14.90 4.64 -2.03
CA ILE A 53 15.12 5.53 -3.19
C ILE A 53 14.50 4.91 -4.45
N ALA A 54 14.61 3.61 -4.67
CA ALA A 54 13.99 2.96 -5.83
C ALA A 54 12.46 3.06 -5.81
N VAL A 55 11.82 2.91 -4.65
CA VAL A 55 10.37 3.07 -4.47
C VAL A 55 9.95 4.52 -4.72
N ILE A 56 10.67 5.50 -4.15
CA ILE A 56 10.39 6.93 -4.32
C ILE A 56 10.62 7.37 -5.78
N ALA A 57 11.70 6.90 -6.41
CA ALA A 57 11.98 7.20 -7.81
C ALA A 57 10.93 6.57 -8.73
N GLY A 58 10.53 5.33 -8.44
CA GLY A 58 9.47 4.64 -9.18
C GLY A 58 8.13 5.37 -9.10
N SER A 59 7.71 5.80 -7.91
CA SER A 59 6.46 6.56 -7.76
C SER A 59 6.54 7.91 -8.46
N LEU A 60 7.64 8.65 -8.34
CA LEU A 60 7.84 9.91 -9.06
C LEU A 60 7.74 9.74 -10.57
N VAL A 61 8.45 8.76 -11.14
CA VAL A 61 8.44 8.51 -12.59
C VAL A 61 7.04 8.14 -13.07
N PHE A 62 6.34 7.23 -12.38
CA PHE A 62 4.99 6.83 -12.77
C PHE A 62 3.98 7.97 -12.61
N THR A 63 4.07 8.78 -11.56
CA THR A 63 3.22 9.98 -11.42
C THR A 63 3.47 10.95 -12.58
N VAL A 64 4.73 11.22 -12.95
CA VAL A 64 5.03 12.08 -14.10
C VAL A 64 4.46 11.48 -15.39
N MET A 65 4.64 10.19 -15.64
CA MET A 65 4.09 9.52 -16.82
C MET A 65 2.55 9.62 -16.90
N ASP A 66 1.86 9.47 -15.77
CA ASP A 66 0.42 9.58 -15.67
C ASP A 66 -0.07 11.01 -15.98
N PHE A 67 0.58 12.03 -15.40
CA PHE A 67 0.27 13.44 -15.68
C PHE A 67 0.42 13.81 -17.15
N PHE A 68 1.48 13.33 -17.81
CA PHE A 68 1.72 13.58 -19.23
C PHE A 68 0.91 12.67 -20.16
N ASN A 69 0.06 11.77 -19.62
CA ASN A 69 -0.69 10.77 -20.38
C ASN A 69 0.20 10.02 -21.38
N TRP A 70 1.42 9.69 -20.95
CA TRP A 70 2.41 9.10 -21.84
C TRP A 70 2.00 7.66 -22.17
N THR A 71 1.49 7.45 -23.37
CA THR A 71 1.18 6.11 -23.87
C THR A 71 2.43 5.51 -24.51
N LEU A 72 3.02 4.53 -23.82
CA LEU A 72 4.12 3.74 -24.36
C LEU A 72 3.54 2.55 -25.13
N SER A 73 3.65 2.56 -26.46
CA SER A 73 3.42 1.37 -27.28
C SER A 73 4.60 0.41 -27.15
N VAL A 74 4.57 -0.38 -26.08
CA VAL A 74 5.54 -1.46 -25.83
C VAL A 74 5.02 -2.80 -26.36
N PRO A 75 5.92 -3.70 -26.79
CA PRO A 75 5.54 -5.05 -27.21
C PRO A 75 4.85 -5.82 -26.08
N VAL A 76 3.93 -6.72 -26.42
CA VAL A 76 3.11 -7.52 -25.49
C VAL A 76 3.92 -8.27 -24.44
N TRP A 77 5.17 -8.63 -24.73
CA TRP A 77 6.02 -9.29 -23.74
C TRP A 77 6.33 -8.37 -22.54
N TRP A 78 6.48 -7.06 -22.76
CA TRP A 78 6.79 -6.10 -21.71
C TRP A 78 5.62 -5.92 -20.74
N THR A 79 4.39 -5.97 -21.24
CA THR A 79 3.19 -5.92 -20.38
C THR A 79 3.09 -7.16 -19.51
N GLY A 80 3.49 -8.34 -20.02
CA GLY A 80 3.57 -9.58 -19.23
C GLY A 80 4.56 -9.46 -18.06
N VAL A 81 5.77 -8.94 -18.32
CA VAL A 81 6.78 -8.73 -17.27
C VAL A 81 6.28 -7.73 -16.22
N PHE A 82 5.70 -6.61 -16.65
CA PHE A 82 5.13 -5.62 -15.73
C PHE A 82 3.98 -6.21 -14.90
N GLY A 83 3.11 -7.02 -15.52
CA GLY A 83 2.02 -7.73 -14.85
C GLY A 83 2.52 -8.72 -13.80
N LEU A 84 3.64 -9.42 -14.04
CA LEU A 84 4.25 -10.29 -13.03
C LEU A 84 4.75 -9.51 -11.82
N PHE A 85 5.40 -8.37 -12.02
CA PHE A 85 5.85 -7.51 -10.91
C PHE A 85 4.66 -6.91 -10.14
N ALA A 86 3.61 -6.47 -10.84
CA ALA A 86 2.38 -6.00 -10.21
C ALA A 86 1.70 -7.11 -9.41
N GLY A 87 1.61 -8.33 -9.97
CA GLY A 87 1.08 -9.50 -9.29
C GLY A 87 1.90 -9.87 -8.04
N ALA A 88 3.23 -9.84 -8.13
CA ALA A 88 4.11 -10.07 -6.98
C ALA A 88 3.89 -9.01 -5.88
N PHE A 89 3.75 -7.73 -6.25
CA PHE A 89 3.46 -6.65 -5.33
C PHE A 89 2.10 -6.83 -4.64
N ILE A 90 1.03 -7.11 -5.40
CA ILE A 90 -0.31 -7.38 -4.85
C ILE A 90 -0.29 -8.63 -3.95
N GLY A 91 0.44 -9.68 -4.35
CA GLY A 91 0.63 -10.88 -3.54
C GLY A 91 1.32 -10.58 -2.20
N MET A 92 2.36 -9.75 -2.21
CA MET A 92 3.02 -9.30 -0.98
C MET A 92 2.10 -8.46 -0.10
N LEU A 93 1.30 -7.56 -0.68
CA LEU A 93 0.29 -6.78 0.04
C LEU A 93 -0.75 -7.69 0.72
N SER A 94 -1.30 -8.67 -0.01
CA SER A 94 -2.26 -9.63 0.53
C SER A 94 -1.65 -10.46 1.68
N ALA A 95 -0.41 -10.92 1.50
CA ALA A 95 0.30 -11.68 2.53
C ALA A 95 0.67 -10.83 3.75
N ALA A 96 0.95 -9.53 3.58
CA ALA A 96 1.19 -8.61 4.69
C ALA A 96 -0.10 -8.33 5.47
N LEU A 97 -1.21 -8.13 4.77
CA LEU A 97 -2.51 -7.87 5.40
C LEU A 97 -2.98 -9.06 6.25
N THR A 98 -2.80 -10.28 5.74
CA THR A 98 -3.10 -11.51 6.49
C THR A 98 -2.17 -11.73 7.69
N GLU A 99 -0.89 -11.35 7.59
CA GLU A 99 0.03 -11.37 8.73
C GLU A 99 -0.43 -10.42 9.84
N ILE A 100 -0.79 -9.19 9.51
CA ILE A 100 -1.25 -8.19 10.49
C ILE A 100 -2.56 -8.62 11.16
N ILE A 101 -3.49 -9.20 10.39
CA ILE A 101 -4.73 -9.75 10.97
C ILE A 101 -4.41 -10.86 11.98
N ASN A 102 -3.41 -11.71 11.70
CA ASN A 102 -2.95 -12.74 12.62
C ASN A 102 -2.21 -12.19 13.84
N VAL A 103 -1.74 -10.94 13.82
CA VAL A 103 -1.14 -10.28 14.98
C VAL A 103 -2.19 -9.86 16.00
N LEU A 104 -3.44 -9.57 15.60
CA LEU A 104 -4.51 -9.15 16.53
C LEU A 104 -4.80 -10.20 17.64
N PRO A 105 -4.97 -11.50 17.33
CA PRO A 105 -5.08 -12.54 18.36
C PRO A 105 -3.84 -12.65 19.26
N VAL A 106 -2.64 -12.49 18.69
CA VAL A 106 -1.37 -12.55 19.44
C VAL A 106 -1.27 -11.40 20.43
N LEU A 107 -1.66 -10.19 20.02
CA LEU A 107 -1.73 -9.02 20.88
C LEU A 107 -2.75 -9.23 22.01
N ALA A 108 -3.95 -9.73 21.70
CA ALA A 108 -4.97 -10.03 22.71
C ALA A 108 -4.46 -11.03 23.76
N LYS A 109 -3.71 -12.06 23.32
CA LYS A 109 -3.05 -13.01 24.22
C LYS A 109 -1.98 -12.33 25.08
N ARG A 110 -1.17 -11.43 24.51
CA ARG A 110 -0.11 -10.69 25.24
C ARG A 110 -0.65 -9.70 26.28
N VAL A 111 -1.83 -9.14 26.05
CA VAL A 111 -2.52 -8.23 27.01
C VAL A 111 -3.22 -9.01 28.14
N GLY A 112 -3.15 -10.36 28.13
CA GLY A 112 -3.77 -11.20 29.16
C GLY A 112 -5.26 -11.49 28.92
N MET A 113 -5.79 -11.20 27.73
CA MET A 113 -7.19 -11.44 27.36
C MET A 113 -7.43 -12.89 26.88
N THR A 114 -6.72 -13.86 27.45
CA THR A 114 -6.75 -15.28 27.01
C THR A 114 -8.16 -15.87 27.06
N SER A 115 -8.95 -15.55 28.08
CA SER A 115 -10.34 -16.03 28.21
C SER A 115 -11.29 -15.43 27.16
N TYR A 116 -10.97 -14.25 26.61
CA TYR A 116 -11.81 -13.57 25.61
C TYR A 116 -11.34 -13.81 24.17
N MET A 117 -10.25 -14.58 23.98
CA MET A 117 -9.69 -14.87 22.66
C MET A 117 -10.70 -15.55 21.73
N VAL A 118 -11.52 -16.47 22.27
CA VAL A 118 -12.60 -17.13 21.51
C VAL A 118 -13.62 -16.09 21.03
N TRP A 119 -13.99 -15.14 21.88
CA TRP A 119 -14.95 -14.09 21.52
C TRP A 119 -14.40 -13.15 20.45
N LEU A 120 -13.11 -12.80 20.52
CA LEU A 120 -12.43 -12.00 19.51
C LEU A 120 -12.34 -12.71 18.16
N LEU A 121 -12.02 -14.01 18.16
CA LEU A 121 -12.02 -14.83 16.95
C LEU A 121 -13.42 -14.93 16.33
N MET A 122 -14.45 -15.16 17.16
CA MET A 122 -15.84 -15.23 16.69
C MET A 122 -16.30 -13.89 16.11
N ALA A 123 -15.93 -12.75 16.71
CA ALA A 123 -16.19 -11.43 16.15
C ALA A 123 -15.51 -11.23 14.78
N MET A 124 -14.27 -11.70 14.62
CA MET A 124 -13.56 -11.65 13.34
C MET A 124 -14.23 -12.50 12.27
N ILE A 125 -14.65 -13.72 12.61
CA ILE A 125 -15.35 -14.63 11.70
C ILE A 125 -16.69 -14.01 11.30
N ALA A 126 -17.47 -13.51 12.26
CA ALA A 126 -18.73 -12.85 12.00
C ALA A 126 -18.57 -11.63 11.07
N GLY A 127 -17.54 -10.80 11.30
CA GLY A 127 -17.22 -9.67 10.42
C GLY A 127 -16.92 -10.11 8.98
N LYS A 128 -16.15 -11.20 8.79
CA LYS A 128 -15.89 -11.76 7.45
C LYS A 128 -17.14 -12.30 6.78
N VAL A 129 -17.99 -13.02 7.51
CA VAL A 129 -19.25 -13.57 6.99
C VAL A 129 -20.21 -12.43 6.60
N LEU A 130 -20.37 -11.43 7.48
CA LEU A 130 -21.22 -10.27 7.19
C LEU A 130 -20.68 -9.45 6.01
N GLY A 131 -19.37 -9.24 5.92
CA GLY A 131 -18.76 -8.56 4.78
C GLY A 131 -18.99 -9.28 3.46
N SER A 132 -18.84 -10.61 3.44
CA SER A 132 -19.12 -11.43 2.25
C SER A 132 -20.60 -11.44 1.88
N LEU A 133 -21.51 -11.49 2.87
CA LEU A 133 -22.94 -11.38 2.61
C LEU A 133 -23.33 -10.00 2.08
N PHE A 134 -22.72 -8.94 2.60
CA PHE A 134 -22.94 -7.57 2.13
C PHE A 134 -22.48 -7.40 0.69
N GLU A 135 -21.28 -7.89 0.36
CA GLU A 135 -20.77 -7.92 -1.01
C GLU A 135 -21.74 -8.66 -1.93
N TRP A 136 -22.28 -9.83 -1.52
CA TRP A 136 -23.17 -10.61 -2.37
C TRP A 136 -24.59 -10.04 -2.54
N PHE A 137 -25.14 -9.38 -1.52
CA PHE A 137 -26.52 -8.85 -1.58
C PHE A 137 -26.62 -7.47 -2.21
N ILE A 138 -25.60 -6.63 -2.06
CA ILE A 138 -25.65 -5.22 -2.44
C ILE A 138 -24.83 -4.94 -3.69
N TYR A 139 -23.75 -5.71 -3.92
CA TYR A 139 -22.90 -5.61 -5.11
C TYR A 139 -23.13 -6.80 -6.04
#